data_AF-A0A953R2X9-F1
#
_entry.id   AF-A0A953R2X9-F1
#
_cell.length_a   1.000
_cell.length_b   1.000
_cell.length_c   1.000
_cell.angle_alpha   90.00
_cell.angle_beta   90.00
_cell.angle_gamma   90.00
#
_symmetry.space_group_name_H-M   'P 1'
#
loop_
_entity.id
_entity.type
_entity.pdbx_description
1 polymer ?
#
loop_
_entity_poly.entity_id
_entity_poly.type
_entity_poly.pdbx_seq_one_letter_code
_entity_poly.pdbx_strand_id
1 'polypeptide(L)'
;MVLRSELSQLKDDFDLELLGFDDDELRILLTQAEQDTDGESQDESIPKAPAEPVTRLGDLWRIGKRHRLICGDSRNRDVLARLFDGARANLVFTSPPYATQREYDPTSGFQPVRPEEYVKWFRDVAKNIAAVLAPDGSYFLNIKEHCEDGQRHLYVKDLTLAHVRHWGWRFAHLTGVEPVLAETGGTMSQVAAERGVPCEQGENVGQRRSTIAGTRGGK
;
A
#
# COMPACT_ATOMS: atom_id res chain seq x y z
N MET A 1 -3.95 -23.22 9.27
CA MET A 1 -4.04 -21.77 9.55
C MET A 1 -2.67 -21.15 9.86
N VAL A 2 -1.93 -20.78 8.81
CA VAL A 2 -0.55 -20.24 8.85
C VAL A 2 -0.42 -18.96 9.71
N LEU A 3 -1.39 -18.05 9.69
CA LEU A 3 -1.27 -16.78 10.42
C LEU A 3 -1.03 -16.97 11.93
N ARG A 4 -1.61 -18.00 12.55
CA ARG A 4 -1.48 -18.23 13.99
C ARG A 4 -0.09 -18.74 14.37
N SER A 5 0.44 -19.70 13.61
CA SER A 5 1.79 -20.23 13.85
C SER A 5 2.83 -19.13 13.69
N GLU A 6 2.69 -18.29 12.67
CA GLU A 6 3.58 -17.14 12.47
C GLU A 6 3.47 -16.13 13.63
N LEU A 7 2.25 -15.77 14.06
CA LEU A 7 2.06 -14.85 15.20
C LEU A 7 2.59 -15.42 16.52
N SER A 8 2.48 -16.74 16.74
CA SER A 8 3.02 -17.39 17.93
C SER A 8 4.54 -17.41 17.94
N GLN A 9 5.18 -17.59 16.78
CA GLN A 9 6.65 -17.51 16.65
C GLN A 9 7.14 -16.07 16.80
N LEU A 10 6.36 -15.10 16.31
CA LEU A 10 6.72 -13.69 16.36
C LEU A 10 6.54 -13.06 17.75
N LYS A 11 5.71 -13.65 18.63
CA LYS A 11 5.40 -13.12 19.96
C LYS A 11 6.64 -12.88 20.83
N ASP A 12 7.65 -13.71 20.67
CA ASP A 12 8.87 -13.64 21.48
C ASP A 12 9.82 -12.52 21.00
N ASP A 13 9.71 -12.09 19.75
CA ASP A 13 10.61 -11.13 19.09
C ASP A 13 9.92 -9.82 18.66
N PHE A 14 8.59 -9.72 18.76
CA PHE A 14 7.82 -8.59 18.24
C PHE A 14 6.63 -8.21 19.15
N ASP A 15 6.43 -6.90 19.32
CA ASP A 15 5.27 -6.37 20.04
C ASP A 15 3.99 -6.53 19.21
N LEU A 16 3.20 -7.55 19.56
CA LEU A 16 1.96 -7.87 18.87
C LEU A 16 0.86 -6.81 19.04
N GLU A 17 0.95 -5.90 20.02
CA GLU A 17 0.01 -4.79 20.19
C GLU A 17 0.08 -3.82 18.99
N LEU A 18 1.20 -3.78 18.28
CA LEU A 18 1.40 -2.94 17.10
C LEU A 18 0.65 -3.47 15.85
N LEU A 19 0.20 -4.72 15.88
CA LEU A 19 -0.48 -5.37 14.76
C LEU A 19 -1.95 -4.93 14.60
N GLY A 20 -2.44 -4.13 15.55
CA GLY A 20 -3.79 -3.55 15.50
C GLY A 20 -4.91 -4.47 15.97
N PHE A 21 -4.57 -5.63 16.52
CA PHE A 21 -5.48 -6.50 17.27
C PHE A 21 -5.63 -5.99 18.70
N ASP A 22 -6.82 -6.16 19.29
CA ASP A 22 -6.95 -5.97 20.74
C ASP A 22 -6.52 -7.22 21.54
N ASP A 23 -6.30 -7.06 22.84
CA ASP A 23 -5.79 -8.13 23.72
C ASP A 23 -6.70 -9.37 23.71
N ASP A 24 -8.01 -9.17 23.59
CA ASP A 24 -8.98 -10.26 23.54
C ASP A 24 -8.89 -11.00 22.19
N GLU A 25 -8.75 -10.27 21.08
CA GLU A 25 -8.54 -10.82 19.74
C GLU A 25 -7.22 -11.60 19.66
N LEU A 26 -6.11 -11.05 20.18
CA LEU A 26 -4.82 -11.73 20.26
C LEU A 26 -4.90 -13.01 21.10
N ARG A 27 -5.58 -12.93 22.25
CA ARG A 27 -5.75 -14.09 23.14
C ARG A 27 -6.54 -15.21 22.45
N ILE A 28 -7.62 -14.88 21.74
CA ILE A 28 -8.39 -15.87 20.99
C ILE A 28 -7.53 -16.52 19.90
N LEU A 29 -6.76 -15.73 19.15
CA LEU A 29 -5.91 -16.23 18.08
C LEU A 29 -4.78 -17.14 18.58
N LEU A 30 -4.18 -16.81 19.73
CA LEU A 30 -3.06 -17.55 20.32
C LEU A 30 -3.52 -18.79 21.12
N THR A 31 -4.62 -18.71 21.88
CA THR A 31 -5.14 -19.86 22.67
C THR A 31 -5.65 -20.99 21.76
N GLN A 32 -6.11 -20.68 20.55
CA GLN A 32 -6.50 -21.70 19.57
C GLN A 32 -5.29 -22.36 18.89
N ALA A 33 -4.11 -21.72 18.91
CA ALA A 33 -2.89 -22.31 18.35
C ALA A 33 -2.33 -23.44 19.22
N GLU A 34 -2.48 -23.33 20.55
CA GLU A 34 -2.05 -24.36 21.51
C GLU A 34 -2.91 -25.64 21.46
N GLN A 35 -4.09 -25.60 20.83
CA GLN A 35 -4.98 -26.75 20.65
C GLN A 35 -4.72 -27.52 19.34
N ASP A 36 -3.96 -26.96 18.41
CA ASP A 36 -3.70 -27.51 17.08
C ASP A 36 -2.30 -28.16 16.94
N THR A 37 -1.59 -28.45 18.04
CA THR A 37 -0.17 -28.88 18.01
C THR A 37 0.11 -30.32 17.57
N ASP A 38 -0.91 -31.11 17.19
CA ASP A 38 -0.73 -32.52 16.77
C ASP A 38 -1.09 -32.79 15.30
N GLY A 39 -1.04 -31.77 14.43
CA GLY A 39 -1.24 -31.92 12.99
C GLY A 39 0.03 -31.60 12.21
N GLU A 40 0.73 -32.61 11.72
CA GLU A 40 1.70 -32.46 10.61
C GLU A 40 1.09 -31.56 9.53
N SER A 41 1.90 -30.68 8.95
CA SER A 41 1.52 -29.74 7.89
C SER A 41 0.92 -30.48 6.69
N GLN A 42 -0.37 -30.77 6.75
CA GLN A 42 -1.16 -31.11 5.59
C GLN A 42 -1.15 -29.87 4.70
N ASP A 43 -0.61 -30.03 3.50
CA ASP A 43 -0.70 -29.07 2.41
C ASP A 43 -2.16 -28.59 2.33
N GLU A 44 -2.41 -27.40 2.89
CA GLU A 44 -3.74 -26.88 3.19
C GLU A 44 -4.35 -26.50 1.83
N SER A 45 -4.97 -27.48 1.16
CA SER A 45 -5.46 -27.32 -0.20
C SER A 45 -6.44 -26.14 -0.20
N ILE A 46 -6.05 -25.03 -0.85
CA ILE A 46 -6.90 -23.85 -0.96
C ILE A 46 -8.20 -24.32 -1.62
N PRO A 47 -9.35 -24.26 -0.91
CA PRO A 47 -10.60 -24.74 -1.48
C PRO A 47 -10.90 -23.94 -2.73
N LYS A 48 -11.35 -24.63 -3.79
CA LYS A 48 -11.73 -23.96 -5.03
C LYS A 48 -12.77 -22.88 -4.70
N ALA A 49 -12.56 -21.68 -5.25
CA ALA A 49 -13.49 -20.58 -5.07
C ALA A 49 -14.92 -21.03 -5.46
N PRO A 50 -15.95 -20.65 -4.69
CA PRO A 50 -17.33 -21.00 -5.02
C PRO A 50 -17.70 -20.42 -6.39
N ALA A 51 -18.57 -21.13 -7.12
CA ALA A 51 -19.02 -20.68 -8.44
C ALA A 51 -19.73 -19.32 -8.38
N GLU A 52 -20.48 -19.10 -7.30
CA GLU A 52 -21.11 -17.81 -6.99
C GLU A 52 -20.32 -17.10 -5.88
N PRO A 53 -19.81 -15.88 -6.11
CA PRO A 53 -19.11 -15.15 -5.08
C PRO A 53 -20.07 -14.80 -3.93
N VAL A 54 -19.66 -15.11 -2.70
CA VAL A 54 -20.42 -14.76 -1.48
C VAL A 54 -20.59 -13.25 -1.37
N THR A 55 -19.49 -12.52 -1.60
CA THR A 55 -19.46 -11.06 -1.57
C THR A 55 -20.02 -10.49 -2.87
N ARG A 56 -21.01 -9.61 -2.75
CA ARG A 56 -21.66 -8.91 -3.86
C ARG A 56 -21.30 -7.43 -3.89
N LEU A 57 -21.52 -6.81 -5.04
CA LEU A 57 -21.32 -5.37 -5.23
C LEU A 57 -22.15 -4.57 -4.21
N GLY A 58 -21.50 -3.69 -3.48
CA GLY A 58 -22.13 -2.92 -2.40
C GLY A 58 -22.16 -3.64 -1.06
N ASP A 59 -21.66 -4.86 -0.92
CA ASP A 59 -21.48 -5.44 0.41
C ASP A 59 -20.35 -4.72 1.16
N LEU A 60 -20.62 -4.40 2.43
CA LEU A 60 -19.67 -3.80 3.36
C LEU A 60 -19.49 -4.76 4.53
N TRP A 61 -18.32 -5.38 4.58
CA TRP A 61 -17.91 -6.26 5.66
C TRP A 61 -17.22 -5.46 6.76
N ARG A 62 -17.47 -5.86 8.00
CA ARG A 62 -16.72 -5.43 9.18
C ARG A 62 -15.86 -6.59 9.64
N ILE A 63 -14.56 -6.35 9.76
CA ILE A 63 -13.57 -7.31 10.24
C ILE A 63 -13.07 -6.79 11.58
N GLY A 64 -13.36 -7.53 12.66
CA GLY A 64 -13.15 -7.05 14.02
C GLY A 64 -13.93 -5.75 14.32
N LYS A 65 -13.41 -4.95 15.26
CA LYS A 65 -14.06 -3.70 15.68
C LYS A 65 -13.85 -2.55 14.68
N ARG A 66 -12.67 -2.47 14.06
CA ARG A 66 -12.20 -1.26 13.33
C ARG A 66 -12.06 -1.44 11.82
N HIS A 67 -11.84 -2.65 11.31
CA HIS A 67 -11.55 -2.84 9.89
C HIS A 67 -12.83 -2.99 9.06
N ARG A 68 -12.82 -2.41 7.86
CA ARG A 68 -13.95 -2.39 6.95
C ARG A 68 -13.47 -2.74 5.54
N LEU A 69 -14.24 -3.57 4.86
CA LEU A 69 -13.97 -4.01 3.50
C LEU A 69 -15.24 -3.84 2.66
N ILE A 70 -15.15 -3.10 1.56
CA ILE A 70 -16.28 -2.91 0.64
C ILE A 70 -15.98 -3.56 -0.70
N CYS A 71 -16.98 -4.20 -1.29
CA CYS A 71 -16.94 -4.59 -2.70
C CYS A 71 -17.53 -3.47 -3.55
N GLY A 72 -16.70 -2.79 -4.34
CA GLY A 72 -17.15 -1.67 -5.16
C GLY A 72 -16.07 -1.09 -6.06
N ASP A 73 -16.48 -0.24 -7.00
CA ASP A 73 -15.58 0.51 -7.87
C ASP A 73 -14.95 1.68 -7.12
N SER A 74 -13.62 1.70 -7.01
CA SER A 74 -12.88 2.78 -6.33
C SER A 74 -12.91 4.12 -7.07
N ARG A 75 -13.40 4.15 -8.30
CA ARG A 75 -13.70 5.40 -9.04
C ARG A 75 -15.05 6.00 -8.62
N ASN A 76 -15.93 5.22 -8.01
CA ASN A 76 -17.21 5.71 -7.52
C ASN A 76 -17.05 6.32 -6.12
N ARG A 77 -17.29 7.64 -6.02
CA ARG A 77 -17.20 8.39 -4.77
C ARG A 77 -18.13 7.87 -3.68
N ASP A 78 -19.32 7.38 -4.04
CA ASP A 78 -20.31 6.91 -3.07
C ASP A 78 -19.88 5.60 -2.39
N VAL A 79 -19.12 4.77 -3.11
CA VAL A 79 -18.49 3.56 -2.55
C VAL A 79 -17.49 3.95 -1.46
N LEU A 80 -16.60 4.92 -1.75
CA LEU A 80 -15.63 5.39 -0.76
C LEU A 80 -16.29 6.11 0.40
N ALA A 81 -17.30 6.96 0.15
CA ALA A 81 -18.04 7.63 1.21
C ALA A 81 -18.67 6.62 2.18
N ARG A 82 -19.25 5.54 1.65
CA ARG A 82 -19.80 4.44 2.47
C ARG A 82 -18.73 3.65 3.21
N LEU A 83 -17.57 3.40 2.61
CA LEU A 83 -16.45 2.71 3.26
C LEU A 83 -15.86 3.53 4.41
N PHE A 84 -15.70 4.84 4.22
CA PHE A 84 -15.06 5.73 5.19
C PHE A 84 -16.02 6.23 6.27
N ASP A 85 -17.33 6.35 5.99
CA ASP A 85 -18.35 6.79 6.96
C ASP A 85 -17.94 8.06 7.73
N GLY A 86 -17.51 9.07 6.97
CA GLY A 86 -17.06 10.35 7.53
C GLY A 86 -15.62 10.38 8.04
N ALA A 87 -14.97 9.24 8.25
CA ALA A 87 -13.55 9.17 8.63
C ALA A 87 -12.63 9.69 7.51
N ARG A 88 -11.35 9.88 7.84
CA ARG A 88 -10.28 10.24 6.89
C ARG A 88 -9.08 9.30 7.07
N ALA A 89 -8.37 9.04 5.98
CA ALA A 89 -7.13 8.29 6.00
C ALA A 89 -5.94 9.22 6.23
N ASN A 90 -5.05 8.88 7.15
CA ASN A 90 -3.71 9.48 7.21
C ASN A 90 -2.81 8.89 6.11
N LEU A 91 -3.07 7.64 5.72
CA LEU A 91 -2.32 6.96 4.68
C LEU A 91 -3.23 6.16 3.76
N VAL A 92 -3.02 6.28 2.45
CA VAL A 92 -3.59 5.37 1.46
C VAL A 92 -2.46 4.60 0.78
N PHE A 93 -2.55 3.28 0.75
CA PHE A 93 -1.64 2.44 -0.02
C PHE A 93 -2.43 1.79 -1.15
N THR A 94 -1.96 1.92 -2.39
CA THR A 94 -2.67 1.37 -3.54
C THR A 94 -1.74 0.78 -4.59
N SER A 95 -2.24 -0.26 -5.26
CA SER A 95 -1.59 -0.98 -6.34
C SER A 95 -2.65 -1.23 -7.43
N PRO A 96 -2.98 -0.21 -8.25
CA PRO A 96 -4.06 -0.30 -9.23
C PRO A 96 -3.78 -1.38 -10.30
N PRO A 97 -4.79 -1.81 -11.07
CA PRO A 97 -4.61 -2.66 -12.24
C PRO A 97 -3.51 -2.13 -13.17
N TYR A 98 -2.61 -3.02 -13.61
CA TYR A 98 -1.40 -2.65 -14.36
C TYR A 98 -1.69 -2.57 -15.86
N ALA A 99 -2.58 -1.66 -16.24
CA ALA A 99 -3.06 -1.52 -17.61
C ALA A 99 -3.50 -2.87 -18.21
N THR A 100 -2.91 -3.29 -19.33
CA THR A 100 -3.16 -4.55 -20.06
C THR A 100 -2.21 -5.69 -19.67
N GLN A 101 -1.47 -5.58 -18.56
CA GLN A 101 -0.43 -6.57 -18.20
C GLN A 101 -0.95 -7.90 -17.63
N ARG A 102 -2.26 -8.00 -17.35
CA ARG A 102 -2.86 -9.22 -16.81
C ARG A 102 -4.12 -9.57 -17.56
N GLU A 103 -4.31 -10.86 -17.76
CA GLU A 103 -5.61 -11.40 -18.11
C GLU A 103 -6.49 -11.38 -16.86
N TYR A 104 -7.67 -10.79 -17.02
CA TYR A 104 -8.70 -10.77 -15.98
C TYR A 104 -9.83 -11.69 -16.41
N ASP A 105 -10.56 -12.22 -15.43
CA ASP A 105 -11.75 -13.03 -15.69
C ASP A 105 -12.75 -12.22 -16.54
N PRO A 106 -13.06 -12.66 -17.77
CA PRO A 106 -14.01 -11.96 -18.64
C PRO A 106 -15.41 -11.83 -18.04
N THR A 107 -15.78 -12.74 -17.14
CA THR A 107 -17.09 -12.73 -16.45
C THR A 107 -17.19 -11.67 -15.36
N SER A 108 -16.06 -11.12 -14.91
CA SER A 108 -16.02 -10.06 -13.89
C SER A 108 -16.57 -8.71 -14.37
N GLY A 109 -16.71 -8.53 -15.69
CA GLY A 109 -17.05 -7.25 -16.31
C GLY A 109 -15.93 -6.21 -16.27
N PHE A 110 -14.76 -6.52 -15.69
CA PHE A 110 -13.60 -5.64 -15.71
C PHE A 110 -12.90 -5.70 -17.08
N GLN A 111 -12.74 -4.54 -17.71
CA GLN A 111 -11.93 -4.41 -18.92
C GLN A 111 -10.55 -3.85 -18.57
N PRO A 112 -9.45 -4.49 -19.03
CA PRO A 112 -8.12 -3.94 -18.86
C PRO A 112 -8.02 -2.51 -19.38
N VAL A 113 -7.33 -1.66 -18.64
CA VAL A 113 -7.18 -0.25 -18.97
C VAL A 113 -6.08 -0.11 -20.02
N ARG A 114 -6.38 0.48 -21.17
CA ARG A 114 -5.36 0.72 -22.20
C ARG A 114 -4.34 1.75 -21.69
N PRO A 115 -3.04 1.58 -21.98
CA PRO A 115 -2.00 2.50 -21.50
C PRO A 115 -2.28 3.97 -21.80
N GLU A 116 -2.85 4.27 -22.98
CA GLU A 116 -3.14 5.63 -23.45
C GLU A 116 -4.30 6.30 -22.68
N GLU A 117 -5.24 5.49 -22.18
CA GLU A 117 -6.39 5.95 -21.40
C GLU A 117 -6.10 5.94 -19.88
N TYR A 118 -4.94 5.43 -19.47
CA TYR A 118 -4.65 5.14 -18.07
C TYR A 118 -4.71 6.39 -17.18
N VAL A 119 -4.15 7.51 -17.63
CA VAL A 119 -4.17 8.78 -16.88
C VAL A 119 -5.60 9.29 -16.71
N LYS A 120 -6.44 9.18 -17.73
CA LYS A 120 -7.84 9.58 -17.67
C LYS A 120 -8.62 8.67 -16.72
N TRP A 121 -8.41 7.36 -16.81
CA TRP A 121 -9.02 6.38 -15.92
C TRP A 121 -8.62 6.60 -14.46
N PHE A 122 -7.33 6.83 -14.19
CA PHE A 122 -6.81 7.02 -12.83
C PHE A 122 -7.21 8.37 -12.22
N ARG A 123 -7.62 9.36 -13.04
CA ARG A 123 -8.07 10.67 -12.55
C ARG A 123 -9.15 10.55 -11.46
N ASP A 124 -10.13 9.68 -11.67
CA ASP A 124 -11.23 9.49 -10.71
C ASP A 124 -10.74 8.82 -9.42
N VAL A 125 -9.81 7.86 -9.56
CA VAL A 125 -9.14 7.22 -8.42
C VAL A 125 -8.34 8.26 -7.61
N ALA A 126 -7.49 9.05 -8.27
CA ALA A 126 -6.69 10.09 -7.63
C ALA A 126 -7.57 11.14 -6.92
N LYS A 127 -8.67 11.56 -7.55
CA LYS A 127 -9.64 12.48 -6.96
C LYS A 127 -10.28 11.89 -5.70
N ASN A 128 -10.66 10.61 -5.73
CA ASN A 128 -11.26 9.96 -4.57
C ASN A 128 -10.25 9.75 -3.44
N ILE A 129 -9.00 9.40 -3.76
CA ILE A 129 -7.91 9.35 -2.77
C ILE A 129 -7.75 10.71 -2.07
N ALA A 130 -7.65 11.80 -2.84
CA ALA A 130 -7.57 13.15 -2.28
C ALA A 130 -8.77 13.51 -1.39
N ALA A 131 -9.97 13.05 -1.75
CA ALA A 131 -11.19 13.34 -0.99
C ALA A 131 -11.28 12.63 0.36
N VAL A 132 -10.63 11.46 0.50
CA VAL A 132 -10.65 10.67 1.74
C VAL A 132 -9.42 10.88 2.62
N LEU A 133 -8.35 11.47 2.11
CA LEU A 133 -7.17 11.77 2.90
C LEU A 133 -7.40 12.93 3.89
N ALA A 134 -6.73 12.85 5.03
CA ALA A 134 -6.54 13.97 5.94
C ALA A 134 -5.68 15.07 5.26
N PRO A 135 -5.72 16.33 5.71
CA PRO A 135 -4.94 17.42 5.11
C PRO A 135 -3.43 17.20 5.07
N ASP A 136 -2.90 16.44 6.04
CA ASP A 136 -1.50 16.02 6.20
C ASP A 136 -1.26 14.58 5.74
N GLY A 137 -2.28 13.95 5.13
CA GLY A 137 -2.22 12.57 4.69
C GLY A 137 -1.34 12.37 3.46
N SER A 138 -0.76 11.17 3.35
CA SER A 138 0.05 10.74 2.21
C SER A 138 -0.57 9.54 1.52
N TYR A 139 -0.21 9.28 0.27
CA TYR A 139 -0.52 7.99 -0.33
C TYR A 139 0.66 7.43 -1.12
N PHE A 140 0.76 6.11 -1.11
CA PHE A 140 1.75 5.33 -1.85
C PHE A 140 1.08 4.65 -3.03
N LEU A 141 1.66 4.87 -4.21
CA LEU A 141 1.23 4.25 -5.46
C LEU A 141 2.28 3.25 -5.92
N ASN A 142 1.98 1.97 -5.76
CA ASN A 142 2.77 0.90 -6.36
C ASN A 142 2.32 0.68 -7.80
N ILE A 143 3.19 0.97 -8.77
CA ILE A 143 2.89 0.80 -10.19
C ILE A 143 4.16 0.52 -10.97
N LYS A 144 4.04 -0.26 -12.06
CA LYS A 144 5.17 -0.63 -12.91
C LYS A 144 4.73 -0.70 -14.37
N GLU A 145 5.51 -0.11 -15.26
CA GLU A 145 5.31 -0.26 -16.69
C GLU A 145 5.87 -1.59 -17.23
N HIS A 146 5.21 -2.13 -18.24
CA HIS A 146 5.74 -3.23 -19.03
C HIS A 146 6.66 -2.73 -20.13
N CYS A 147 7.39 -3.67 -20.70
CA CYS A 147 8.29 -3.46 -21.83
C CYS A 147 7.78 -4.30 -22.99
N GLU A 148 7.62 -3.68 -24.15
CA GLU A 148 7.26 -4.32 -25.42
C GLU A 148 8.33 -3.89 -26.44
N ASP A 149 8.90 -4.86 -27.17
CA ASP A 149 9.95 -4.62 -28.18
C ASP A 149 11.14 -3.76 -27.69
N GLY A 150 11.53 -3.94 -26.43
CA GLY A 150 12.61 -3.17 -25.80
C GLY A 150 12.23 -1.74 -25.38
N GLN A 151 10.99 -1.31 -25.64
CA GLN A 151 10.45 -0.02 -25.22
C GLN A 151 9.54 -0.20 -24.00
N ARG A 152 9.84 0.55 -22.93
CA ARG A 152 8.95 0.66 -21.78
C ARG A 152 7.75 1.55 -22.11
N HIS A 153 6.53 1.11 -21.77
CA HIS A 153 5.37 1.98 -21.93
C HIS A 153 5.52 3.25 -21.09
N LEU A 154 5.02 4.36 -21.63
CA LEU A 154 5.18 5.67 -21.02
C LEU A 154 4.08 6.01 -20.00
N TYR A 155 2.99 5.22 -19.93
CA TYR A 155 1.83 5.53 -19.11
C TYR A 155 2.14 5.78 -17.62
N VAL A 156 3.14 5.09 -17.03
CA VAL A 156 3.58 5.35 -15.65
C VAL A 156 4.26 6.72 -15.51
N LYS A 157 5.04 7.12 -16.53
CA LYS A 157 5.71 8.43 -16.58
C LYS A 157 4.67 9.52 -16.80
N ASP A 158 3.72 9.30 -17.71
CA ASP A 158 2.60 10.21 -17.95
C ASP A 158 1.74 10.38 -16.70
N LEU A 159 1.46 9.27 -16.00
CA LEU A 159 0.75 9.28 -14.73
C LEU A 159 1.53 10.05 -13.66
N THR A 160 2.83 9.82 -13.54
CA THR A 160 3.73 10.54 -12.62
C THR A 160 3.66 12.05 -12.87
N LEU A 161 3.75 12.46 -14.14
CA LEU A 161 3.64 13.86 -14.52
C LEU A 161 2.25 14.43 -14.25
N ALA A 162 1.19 13.67 -14.51
CA ALA A 162 -0.19 14.11 -14.29
C ALA A 162 -0.49 14.41 -12.82
N HIS A 163 0.06 13.60 -11.89
CA HIS A 163 -0.08 13.83 -10.46
C HIS A 163 0.34 15.24 -10.06
N VAL A 164 1.48 15.71 -10.56
CA VAL A 164 1.99 17.07 -10.27
C VAL A 164 1.30 18.12 -11.14
N ARG A 165 1.30 17.92 -12.46
CA ARG A 165 0.92 18.96 -13.44
C ARG A 165 -0.58 19.18 -13.54
N HIS A 166 -1.39 18.20 -13.15
CA HIS A 166 -2.84 18.26 -13.34
C HIS A 166 -3.64 18.09 -12.05
N TRP A 167 -3.10 17.39 -11.05
CA TRP A 167 -3.85 17.04 -9.83
C TRP A 167 -3.28 17.67 -8.55
N GLY A 168 -2.20 18.46 -8.65
CA GLY A 168 -1.68 19.24 -7.53
C GLY A 168 -0.95 18.42 -6.46
N TRP A 169 -0.61 17.16 -6.74
CA TRP A 169 0.19 16.34 -5.84
C TRP A 169 1.65 16.79 -5.84
N ARG A 170 2.33 16.46 -4.75
CA ARG A 170 3.77 16.62 -4.61
C ARG A 170 4.37 15.25 -4.38
N PHE A 171 5.44 14.93 -5.11
CA PHE A 171 6.28 13.80 -4.71
C PHE A 171 7.00 14.20 -3.44
N ALA A 172 6.67 13.52 -2.35
CA ALA A 172 7.37 13.69 -1.09
C ALA A 172 8.83 13.34 -1.33
N HIS A 173 9.67 14.38 -1.37
CA HIS A 173 11.06 14.20 -1.08
C HIS A 173 11.11 14.07 0.44
N LEU A 174 11.47 12.89 0.95
CA LEU A 174 11.93 12.79 2.33
C LEU A 174 13.17 13.69 2.37
N THR A 175 12.95 14.95 2.74
CA THR A 175 13.93 16.01 2.62
C THR A 175 15.18 15.57 3.35
N GLY A 176 16.36 15.89 2.83
CA GLY A 176 17.61 15.79 3.58
C GLY A 176 17.68 16.71 4.82
N VAL A 177 16.52 17.11 5.37
CA VAL A 177 16.35 17.75 6.66
C VAL A 177 15.87 16.64 7.60
N GLU A 178 16.67 16.33 8.60
CA GLU A 178 16.38 15.29 9.57
C GLU A 178 15.06 15.60 10.29
N PRO A 179 14.10 14.65 10.34
CA PRO A 179 12.86 14.85 11.07
C PRO A 179 13.16 15.09 12.55
N VAL A 180 12.47 16.06 13.13
CA VAL A 180 12.55 16.42 14.54
C VAL A 180 11.25 16.05 15.26
N LEU A 181 11.38 15.62 16.50
CA LEU A 181 10.27 15.35 17.39
C LEU A 181 9.52 16.67 17.65
N ALA A 182 8.21 16.69 17.44
CA ALA A 182 7.44 17.94 17.47
C ALA A 182 7.44 18.61 18.85
N GLU A 183 7.51 17.80 19.90
CA GLU A 183 7.44 18.23 21.30
C GLU A 183 8.76 18.83 21.80
N THR A 184 9.90 18.33 21.31
CA THR A 184 11.24 18.69 21.83
C THR A 184 12.15 19.35 20.80
N GLY A 185 11.81 19.26 19.51
CA GLY A 185 12.68 19.63 18.41
C GLY A 185 13.90 18.70 18.25
N GLY A 186 13.98 17.60 19.01
CA GLY A 186 15.09 16.65 18.94
C GLY A 186 15.04 15.85 17.65
N THR A 187 16.16 15.79 16.93
CA THR A 187 16.32 14.93 15.76
C THR A 187 16.04 13.45 16.09
N MET A 188 15.66 12.65 15.09
CA MET A 188 15.51 11.20 15.27
C MET A 188 16.74 10.56 15.91
N SER A 189 17.95 10.98 15.51
CA SER A 189 19.20 10.48 16.09
C SER A 189 19.36 10.83 17.58
N GLN A 190 18.99 12.06 17.98
CA GLN A 190 19.02 12.48 19.39
C GLN A 190 18.01 11.70 20.24
N VAL A 191 16.79 11.55 19.75
CA VAL A 191 15.73 10.79 20.45
C VAL A 191 16.10 9.31 20.57
N ALA A 192 16.70 8.73 19.52
CA ALA A 192 17.21 7.36 19.56
C ALA A 192 18.31 7.20 20.63
N ALA A 193 19.27 8.13 20.69
CA ALA A 193 20.33 8.12 21.70
C ALA A 193 19.79 8.24 23.13
N GLU A 194 18.84 9.15 23.38
CA GLU A 194 18.18 9.30 24.68
C GLU A 194 17.43 8.04 25.12
N ARG A 195 16.89 7.28 24.17
CA ARG A 195 16.17 6.02 24.41
C ARG A 195 17.08 4.79 24.43
N GLY A 196 18.39 4.97 24.28
CA GLY A 196 19.35 3.85 24.21
C GLY A 196 19.22 2.99 22.96
N VAL A 197 18.58 3.49 21.90
CA VAL A 197 18.45 2.79 20.62
C VAL A 197 19.74 2.98 19.82
N PRO A 198 20.44 1.90 19.43
CA PRO A 198 21.63 2.01 18.60
C PRO A 198 21.27 2.57 17.21
N CYS A 199 21.81 3.74 16.87
CA CYS A 199 21.70 4.31 15.53
C CYS A 199 22.91 3.89 14.69
N GLU A 200 22.72 3.02 13.70
CA GLU A 200 23.75 2.80 12.68
C GLU A 200 23.87 4.06 11.82
N GLN A 201 25.03 4.71 11.85
CA GLN A 201 25.35 5.81 10.95
C GLN A 201 25.61 5.25 9.55
N GLY A 202 24.54 4.97 8.80
CA GLY A 202 24.65 4.64 7.39
C GLY A 202 25.21 5.84 6.64
N GLU A 203 26.45 5.75 6.15
CA GLU A 203 27.02 6.75 5.26
C GLU A 203 26.12 6.93 4.04
N ASN A 204 25.55 8.12 3.90
CA ASN A 204 24.72 8.49 2.75
C ASN A 204 25.57 8.40 1.47
N VAL A 205 25.35 7.37 0.65
CA VAL A 205 25.99 7.15 -0.68
C VAL A 205 25.50 8.18 -1.74
N GLY A 206 25.04 9.36 -1.32
CA GLY A 206 24.52 10.43 -2.18
C GLY A 206 25.56 11.45 -2.64
N GLN A 207 26.80 11.41 -2.14
CA GLN A 207 27.85 12.41 -2.44
C GLN A 207 28.82 12.04 -3.56
N ARG A 208 28.51 11.02 -4.39
CA ARG A 208 29.24 10.84 -5.65
C ARG A 208 28.66 11.78 -6.71
N ARG A 209 29.32 12.93 -6.92
CA ARG A 209 29.13 13.79 -8.09
C ARG A 209 29.28 12.92 -9.36
N SER A 210 28.18 12.60 -10.02
CA SER A 210 28.21 12.00 -11.35
C SER A 210 28.40 13.10 -12.38
N THR A 211 29.66 13.38 -12.71
CA THR A 211 30.01 14.08 -13.95
C THR A 211 29.73 13.12 -15.11
N ILE A 212 28.51 13.12 -15.64
CA ILE A 212 28.23 12.47 -16.92
C ILE A 212 28.34 13.55 -18.00
N ALA A 213 29.55 13.69 -18.54
CA ALA A 213 29.77 14.34 -19.82
C ALA A 213 29.26 13.41 -20.92
N GLY A 214 28.08 13.72 -21.48
CA GLY A 214 27.58 13.11 -22.70
C GLY A 214 27.66 14.11 -23.85
N THR A 215 28.79 14.13 -24.55
CA THR A 215 28.93 14.83 -25.82
C THR A 215 28.03 14.17 -26.87
N ARG A 216 27.04 14.89 -27.40
CA ARG A 216 26.43 14.54 -28.69
C ARG A 216 27.42 14.93 -29.79
N GLY A 217 28.19 13.95 -30.26
CA GLY A 217 28.91 14.06 -31.53
C GLY A 217 27.95 13.78 -32.67
N GLY A 218 27.71 14.78 -33.52
CA GLY A 218 26.99 14.60 -34.78
C GLY A 218 27.85 13.93 -35.85
N LYS A 219 27.18 13.19 -36.72
CA LYS A 219 27.14 13.41 -38.18
C LYS A 219 25.92 12.67 -38.73
#